data_AF-A0A938GL99-F1
#
_entry.id   AF-A0A938GL99-F1
#
_cell.length_a   1.000
_cell.length_b   1.000
_cell.length_c   1.000
_cell.angle_alpha   90.00
_cell.angle_beta   90.00
_cell.angle_gamma   90.00
#
_symmetry.space_group_name_H-M   'P 1'
#
loop_
_entity.id
_entity.type
_entity.pdbx_description
1 polymer ?
#
loop_
_entity_poly.entity_id
_entity_poly.type
_entity_poly.pdbx_seq_one_letter_code
_entity_poly.pdbx_strand_id
1 'polypeptide(L)' 'MPLNVKPLGDRILVEAVEEKETKKGGIIIPDSAKEKPMESIVRALGTGKTDDSGKKVPFEVKVGDRILVSK' A
#
# COMPACT_ATOMS: atom_id res chain seq x y z
N MET A 1 12.65 7.46 9.71
CA MET A 1 13.26 8.32 8.66
C MET A 1 12.11 8.97 7.90
N PRO A 2 12.04 10.29 7.73
CA PRO A 2 10.98 10.88 6.91
C PRO A 2 11.37 10.61 5.46
N LEU A 3 10.92 9.47 4.94
CA LEU A 3 10.96 9.20 3.51
C LEU A 3 9.97 10.19 2.88
N ASN A 4 10.41 11.43 2.65
CA ASN A 4 9.62 12.48 1.98
C ASN A 4 9.50 12.19 0.47
N VAL A 5 9.20 10.94 0.13
CA VAL A 5 8.89 10.53 -1.23
C VAL A 5 7.47 10.97 -1.49
N LYS A 6 7.34 12.07 -2.23
CA LYS A 6 6.06 12.55 -2.74
C LYS A 6 5.82 11.88 -4.08
N PRO A 7 4.87 10.93 -4.17
CA PRO A 7 4.45 10.43 -5.47
C PRO A 7 3.92 11.60 -6.32
N LEU A 8 4.23 11.60 -7.61
CA LEU A 8 3.76 12.61 -8.56
C LEU A 8 2.68 12.01 -9.44
N GLY A 9 1.72 12.85 -9.87
CA GLY A 9 0.63 12.41 -10.72
C GLY A 9 -0.34 11.48 -10.00
N ASP A 10 -0.65 10.36 -10.65
CA ASP A 10 -1.60 9.32 -10.23
C ASP A 10 -0.98 8.24 -9.32
N ARG A 11 0.29 8.39 -8.96
CA ARG A 11 1.01 7.40 -8.14
C ARG A 11 0.60 7.47 -6.67
N ILE A 12 0.65 6.31 -6.01
CA ILE A 12 0.37 6.16 -4.58
C ILE A 12 1.56 5.44 -3.94
N LEU A 13 2.07 5.99 -2.85
CA LEU A 13 3.10 5.35 -2.05
C LEU A 13 2.42 4.45 -1.01
N VAL A 14 2.73 3.17 -1.05
CA VAL A 14 2.18 2.17 -0.13
C VAL A 14 3.32 1.46 0.61
N GLU A 15 3.08 1.11 1.85
CA GLU A 15 3.98 0.35 2.70
C GLU A 15 3.38 -1.04 2.92
N ALA A 16 4.13 -2.10 2.60
CA ALA A 16 3.66 -3.47 2.80
C ALA A 16 3.45 -3.74 4.29
N VAL A 17 2.32 -4.36 4.63
CA VAL A 17 2.07 -4.80 6.00
C VAL A 17 2.79 -6.13 6.18
N GLU A 18 3.69 -6.22 7.15
CA GLU A 18 4.26 -7.51 7.51
C GLU A 18 3.16 -8.43 8.06
N GLU A 19 2.97 -9.60 7.42
CA GLU A 19 2.16 -10.66 7.99
C GLU A 19 2.85 -11.15 9.26
N LYS A 20 2.21 -10.90 10.41
CA LYS A 20 2.64 -11.47 11.67
C LYS A 20 2.68 -12.99 11.52
N GLU A 21 3.79 -13.60 11.91
CA GLU A 21 3.93 -15.04 12.02
C GLU A 21 2.74 -15.64 12.76
N THR A 22 1.81 -16.21 12.00
CA THR A 22 0.70 -16.94 12.58
C THR A 22 1.25 -18.26 13.09
N LYS A 23 1.68 -18.28 14.35
CA LYS A 23 1.91 -19.51 15.11
C LYS A 23 0.56 -20.19 15.35
N LYS A 24 0.06 -20.96 14.38
CA LYS A 24 -1.02 -21.93 14.63
C LYS A 24 -0.40 -23.24 15.11
N GLY A 25 -0.52 -23.53 16.40
CA GLY A 25 -0.30 -24.88 16.95
C GLY A 25 1.15 -25.36 17.09
N GLY A 26 2.13 -24.47 17.22
CA GLY A 26 3.52 -24.86 17.52
C GLY A 26 4.38 -25.27 16.31
N ILE A 27 3.82 -25.25 15.10
CA ILE A 27 4.57 -25.44 13.85
C ILE A 27 5.08 -24.07 13.39
N ILE A 28 6.40 -23.92 13.31
CA ILE A 28 7.03 -22.74 12.70
C ILE A 28 6.90 -22.90 11.20
N ILE A 29 6.05 -22.09 10.56
CA ILE A 29 6.02 -22.02 9.10
C ILE A 29 7.25 -21.20 8.67
N PRO A 30 8.22 -21.80 7.97
CA PRO A 30 9.41 -21.08 7.53
C PRO A 30 9.01 -19.94 6.58
N ASP A 31 9.71 -18.81 6.68
CA ASP A 31 9.46 -17.58 5.90
C ASP A 31 9.32 -17.80 4.38
N SER A 32 9.93 -18.87 3.85
CA SER A 32 9.88 -19.25 2.43
C SER A 32 8.48 -19.61 1.91
N ALA A 33 7.56 -20.00 2.80
CA ALA A 33 6.18 -20.39 2.45
C ALA A 33 5.14 -19.30 2.79
N LYS A 34 5.57 -18.16 3.34
CA LYS A 34 4.66 -17.05 3.58
C LYS A 34 4.26 -16.42 2.24
N GLU A 35 2.96 -16.41 1.97
CA GLU A 35 2.40 -15.66 0.85
C GLU A 35 2.86 -14.20 0.96
N LYS A 36 3.20 -13.58 -0.16
CA LYS A 36 3.59 -12.17 -0.13
C LYS A 36 2.40 -11.39 0.45
N PRO A 37 2.61 -10.54 1.47
CA PRO A 37 1.52 -9.78 2.05
C PRO A 37 0.84 -8.98 0.95
N MET A 38 -0.41 -9.34 0.68
CA MET A 38 -1.25 -8.62 -0.29
C MET A 38 -1.77 -7.32 0.33
N GLU A 39 -1.72 -7.18 1.65
CA GLU A 39 -2.16 -5.97 2.34
C GLU A 39 -1.03 -4.94 2.42
N SER A 40 -1.37 -3.70 2.06
CA SER A 40 -0.47 -2.55 2.17
C SER A 40 -1.21 -1.35 2.76
N ILE A 41 -0.49 -0.45 3.42
CA ILE A 41 -1.04 0.79 3.98
C ILE A 41 -0.60 1.97 3.11
N VAL A 42 -1.55 2.84 2.78
CA VAL A 42 -1.26 4.06 2.03
C VAL A 42 -0.49 5.03 2.90
N ARG A 43 0.72 5.41 2.47
CA ARG A 43 1.56 6.40 3.16
C ARG A 43 1.56 7.77 2.52
N ALA A 44 1.42 7.85 1.20
CA ALA A 44 1.31 9.14 0.51
C ALA A 44 0.49 9.02 -0.77
N LEU A 45 -0.25 10.08 -1.08
CA LEU A 45 -1.02 10.23 -2.32
C LEU A 45 -0.34 11.23 -3.23
N GLY A 46 -0.43 11.00 -4.54
CA GLY A 46 0.09 11.91 -5.54
C GLY A 46 -0.74 13.17 -5.71
N THR A 47 -0.36 13.99 -6.68
CA THR A 47 -1.08 15.23 -7.03
C THR A 47 -2.42 14.99 -7.73
N GLY A 48 -2.70 13.75 -8.12
CA GLY A 48 -3.90 13.31 -8.83
C GLY A 48 -3.76 13.43 -10.35
N LYS A 49 -4.53 12.62 -11.07
CA LYS A 49 -4.69 12.75 -12.52
C LYS A 49 -5.57 13.97 -12.81
N THR A 50 -5.20 14.76 -13.82
CA THR A 50 -6.06 15.82 -14.35
C THR A 50 -6.76 15.27 -15.57
N ASP A 51 -8.09 15.34 -15.59
CA ASP A 51 -8.91 14.94 -16.74
C ASP A 51 -8.76 15.96 -17.87
N ASP A 52 -9.14 15.60 -19.10
CA ASP A 52 -9.08 16.49 -20.28
C ASP A 52 -9.88 17.80 -20.11
N SER A 53 -10.78 17.86 -19.14
CA SER A 53 -11.54 19.06 -18.75
C SER A 53 -10.86 19.93 -17.67
N GLY A 54 -9.60 19.65 -17.32
CA GLY A 54 -8.84 20.40 -16.31
C GLY A 54 -9.26 20.12 -14.86
N LYS A 55 -10.13 19.15 -14.62
CA LYS A 55 -10.58 18.75 -13.28
C LYS A 55 -9.65 17.68 -12.71
N LYS A 56 -9.27 17.83 -11.43
CA LYS A 56 -8.51 16.79 -10.72
C LYS A 56 -9.45 15.63 -10.38
N VAL A 57 -9.06 14.42 -10.77
CA VAL A 57 -9.74 13.19 -10.35
C VAL A 57 -9.34 12.91 -8.90
N PRO A 58 -10.30 12.86 -7.96
CA PRO A 58 -9.99 12.56 -6.57
C PRO A 58 -9.58 11.10 -6.41
N PHE A 59 -8.65 10.83 -5.48
CA PHE A 59 -8.37 9.47 -5.04
C PHE A 59 -9.51 8.99 -4.14
N GLU A 60 -9.96 7.74 -4.33
CA GLU A 60 -10.93 7.09 -3.45
C GLU A 60 -10.30 6.61 -2.12
N VAL A 61 -8.98 6.50 -2.09
CA VAL A 61 -8.20 6.08 -0.93
C VAL A 61 -7.54 7.26 -0.24
N LYS A 62 -7.40 7.16 1.09
CA LYS A 62 -6.79 8.18 1.95
C LYS A 62 -5.48 7.69 2.54
N VAL A 63 -4.66 8.62 3.00
CA VAL A 63 -3.44 8.28 3.76
C VAL A 63 -3.84 7.58 5.05
N GLY A 64 -3.26 6.41 5.30
CA GLY A 64 -3.58 5.53 6.43
C GLY A 64 -4.54 4.39 6.09
N ASP A 65 -5.17 4.41 4.92
CA ASP A 65 -6.06 3.32 4.51
C ASP A 65 -5.26 2.04 4.25
N ARG A 66 -5.84 0.91 4.66
CA ARG A 66 -5.34 -0.43 4.34
C ARG A 66 -5.99 -0.88 3.04
N ILE A 67 -5.17 -1.12 2.04
CA ILE A 67 -5.59 -1.57 0.71
C ILE A 67 -5.03 -2.96 0.43
N LEU A 68 -5.74 -3.72 -0.38
CA LEU A 68 -5.26 -5.00 -0.87
C LEU A 68 -4.67 -4.79 -2.27
N VAL A 69 -3.37 -5.00 -2.37
CA VAL A 69 -2.60 -4.95 -3.62
C VAL A 69 -2.56 -6.37 -4.15
N SER A 70 -3.30 -6.62 -5.23
CA SER A 70 -3.06 -7.82 -6.04
C SER A 70 -1.68 -7.67 -6.69
N LYS A 71 -0.84 -8.69 -6.50
CA LYS A 71 0.50 -8.78 -7.08
C LYS A 71 0.47 -8.66 -8.61
#